data_AF-A0A5Q0GUL4-F1
#
_entry.id   AF-A0A5Q0GUL4-F1
#
_cell.length_a   1.000
_cell.length_b   1.000
_cell.length_c   1.000
_cell.angle_alpha   90.00
_cell.angle_beta   90.00
_cell.angle_gamma   90.00
#
_symmetry.space_group_name_H-M   'P 1'
#
loop_
_entity.id
_entity.type
_entity.pdbx_description
1 polymer ?
#
loop_
_entity_poly.entity_id
_entity_poly.type
_entity_poly.pdbx_seq_one_letter_code
_entity_poly.pdbx_strand_id
1 'polypeptide(L)' 'MAPPRVARLLRVSRKSAYGWHARWRTGGVEVPRSRGPCGRRSRMRPDLADPAADGLHPAAAGPPGR' A
#
# COMPACT_ATOMS: atom_id res chain seq x y z
N MET A 1 -5.90 10.97 13.21
CA MET A 1 -5.81 11.79 11.98
C MET A 1 -7.20 11.89 11.35
N ALA A 2 -7.70 13.06 10.97
CA ALA A 2 -9.08 13.22 10.52
C ALA A 2 -9.30 12.67 9.07
N PRO A 3 -10.37 11.88 8.80
CA PRO A 3 -10.61 11.28 7.48
C PRO A 3 -10.65 12.26 6.30
N PRO A 4 -11.24 13.48 6.41
CA PRO A 4 -11.21 14.45 5.30
C PRO A 4 -9.80 14.94 4.96
N ARG A 5 -8.89 15.02 5.94
CA ARG A 5 -7.49 15.40 5.73
C ARG A 5 -6.76 14.28 5.00
N VAL A 6 -6.99 13.03 5.39
CA VAL A 6 -6.43 11.83 4.72
C VAL A 6 -6.89 11.75 3.27
N ALA A 7 -8.18 11.97 3.02
CA ALA A 7 -8.74 11.97 1.66
C ALA A 7 -8.03 12.96 0.74
N ARG A 8 -7.77 14.18 1.24
CA ARG A 8 -7.04 15.21 0.48
C ARG A 8 -5.57 14.85 0.25
N LEU A 9 -4.87 14.39 1.29
CA LEU A 9 -3.44 14.06 1.20
C LEU A 9 -3.18 12.87 0.25
N LEU A 10 -4.02 11.85 0.32
CA LEU A 10 -3.88 10.64 -0.49
C LEU A 10 -4.65 10.71 -1.82
N ARG A 11 -5.35 11.83 -2.10
CA ARG A 11 -6.20 12.01 -3.30
C ARG A 11 -7.21 10.88 -3.52
N VAL A 12 -7.77 10.34 -2.44
CA VAL A 12 -8.81 9.31 -2.49
C VAL A 12 -10.17 9.89 -2.16
N SER A 13 -11.23 9.14 -2.49
CA SER A 13 -12.58 9.51 -2.08
C SER A 13 -12.70 9.61 -0.56
N ARG A 14 -13.57 10.52 -0.08
CA ARG A 14 -13.91 10.62 1.35
C ARG A 14 -14.47 9.29 1.88
N LYS A 15 -15.26 8.57 1.08
CA LYS A 15 -15.83 7.26 1.44
C LYS A 15 -14.74 6.24 1.78
N SER A 16 -13.71 6.15 0.94
CA SER A 16 -12.56 5.26 1.17
C SER A 16 -11.80 5.66 2.43
N ALA A 17 -11.57 6.96 2.65
CA ALA A 17 -10.90 7.46 3.84
C ALA A 17 -11.68 7.16 5.14
N TYR A 18 -13.02 7.30 5.11
CA TYR A 18 -13.87 6.92 6.25
C TYR A 18 -13.85 5.41 6.49
N GLY A 19 -13.95 4.60 5.44
CA GLY A 19 -13.89 3.14 5.56
C GLY A 19 -12.56 2.66 6.15
N TRP A 20 -11.44 3.26 5.72
CA TRP A 20 -10.13 3.01 6.30
C TRP A 20 -10.06 3.43 7.78
N HIS A 21 -10.50 4.64 8.10
CA HIS A 21 -10.43 5.16 9.47
C HIS A 21 -11.29 4.36 10.46
N ALA A 22 -12.49 3.93 10.04
CA ALA A 22 -13.36 3.08 10.85
C ALA A 22 -12.68 1.73 11.15
N ARG A 23 -12.13 1.08 10.13
CA ARG A 23 -11.37 -0.18 10.27
C ARG A 23 -10.15 -0.02 11.19
N TRP A 24 -9.41 1.07 11.02
CA TRP A 24 -8.25 1.39 11.86
C TRP A 24 -8.64 1.64 13.32
N ARG A 25 -9.78 2.28 13.59
CA ARG A 25 -10.30 2.48 14.96
C ARG A 25 -10.68 1.16 15.64
N THR A 26 -11.15 0.18 14.90
CA THR A 26 -11.64 -1.09 15.46
C THR A 26 -10.50 -2.09 15.74
N GLY A 27 -9.46 -2.16 14.90
CA GLY A 27 -8.40 -3.16 15.08
C GLY A 27 -6.97 -2.62 15.00
N GLY A 28 -6.78 -1.31 15.02
CA GLY A 28 -5.45 -0.68 15.03
C GLY A 28 -4.66 -0.87 13.73
N VAL A 29 -3.34 -0.70 13.83
CA VAL A 29 -2.38 -0.71 12.70
C VAL A 29 -2.34 -2.01 11.91
N GLU A 30 -2.90 -3.08 12.45
CA GLU A 30 -2.89 -4.42 11.85
C GLU A 30 -4.00 -4.61 10.80
N VAL A 31 -5.09 -3.82 10.87
CA VAL A 31 -6.26 -3.96 9.97
C VAL A 31 -5.99 -3.62 8.50
N PRO A 32 -5.12 -2.64 8.17
CA PRO A 32 -4.74 -2.38 6.79
C PRO A 32 -3.86 -3.47 6.17
N ARG A 33 -3.42 -4.49 6.92
CA ARG A 33 -2.64 -5.57 6.31
C ARG A 33 -3.46 -6.20 5.20
N SER A 34 -2.84 -6.34 4.03
CA SER A 34 -3.40 -7.17 2.96
C SER A 34 -3.72 -8.53 3.55
N ARG A 35 -4.87 -9.13 3.18
CA ARG A 35 -5.27 -10.46 3.67
C ARG A 35 -4.39 -11.61 3.14
N GLY A 36 -3.18 -11.29 2.66
CA GLY A 36 -2.37 -12.14 1.82
C GLY A 36 -2.86 -12.16 0.35
N PRO A 37 -2.31 -13.06 -0.48
CA PRO A 37 -2.73 -13.24 -1.86
C PRO A 37 -4.23 -13.51 -1.94
N CYS A 38 -4.98 -12.57 -2.52
CA CYS A 38 -6.41 -12.71 -2.72
C CYS A 38 -6.74 -12.64 -4.21
N GLY A 39 -7.62 -13.52 -4.68
CA GLY A 39 -7.98 -13.65 -6.10
C GLY A 39 -7.49 -14.95 -6.72
N ARG A 40 -7.76 -15.14 -8.02
CA ARG A 40 -7.24 -16.30 -8.74
C ARG A 40 -5.73 -16.19 -8.82
N ARG A 41 -5.01 -17.29 -8.54
CA ARG A 41 -3.55 -17.33 -8.69
C ARG A 41 -3.16 -16.78 -10.06
N SER A 42 -2.14 -15.94 -10.10
CA SER A 42 -1.60 -15.43 -11.37
C SER A 42 -1.29 -16.61 -12.29
N ARG A 43 -1.66 -16.49 -13.57
CA ARG A 43 -1.20 -17.45 -14.59
C ARG A 43 0.25 -17.20 -15.00
N MET A 44 0.84 -16.11 -14.52
CA MET A 44 2.25 -15.81 -14.75
C MET A 44 3.07 -16.91 -14.09
N ARG A 45 3.85 -17.60 -14.92
CA ARG A 45 4.72 -18.65 -14.43
C ARG A 45 5.88 -18.01 -13.66
N PRO A 46 6.35 -18.61 -12.56
CA PRO A 46 7.39 -18.03 -11.71
C PRO A 46 8.73 -17.81 -12.43
N ASP A 47 9.00 -18.56 -13.51
CA ASP A 47 10.14 -18.39 -14.42
C ASP A 47 10.07 -17.11 -15.28
N LEU A 48 8.91 -16.47 -15.38
CA LEU A 48 8.68 -15.20 -16.07
C LEU A 48 8.50 -14.03 -15.09
N ALA A 49 8.55 -14.29 -13.78
CA ALA A 49 8.60 -13.22 -12.78
C ALA A 49 9.96 -12.55 -12.87
N ASP A 50 9.97 -11.25 -13.14
CA ASP A 50 11.20 -10.46 -13.16
C ASP A 50 11.90 -10.61 -11.79
N PRO A 51 13.15 -11.11 -11.73
CA PRO A 51 13.90 -11.22 -10.48
C PRO A 51 14.11 -9.85 -9.79
N ALA A 52 13.90 -8.72 -10.49
CA ALA A 52 13.88 -7.39 -9.88
C ALA A 52 12.63 -7.12 -9.01
N ALA A 53 11.58 -7.93 -9.10
CA ALA A 53 10.35 -7.75 -8.33
C ALA A 53 10.52 -8.12 -6.84
N ASP A 54 11.51 -8.95 -6.49
CA ASP A 54 11.82 -9.35 -5.11
C ASP A 54 12.59 -8.29 -4.32
N GLY A 55 12.95 -7.15 -4.94
CA GLY A 55 13.90 -6.18 -4.40
C GLY A 55 13.40 -4.74 -4.27
N LEU A 56 12.11 -4.47 -4.04
CA LEU A 56 11.65 -3.10 -3.76
C LEU A 56 12.12 -2.63 -2.37
N HIS A 57 13.37 -2.20 -2.28
CA HIS A 57 13.90 -1.42 -1.17
C HIS A 57 13.37 0.02 -1.23
N PRO A 58 12.88 0.62 -0.13
CA PRO A 58 12.37 1.99 -0.15
C PRO A 58 13.48 3.01 -0.44
N ALA A 59 13.14 4.02 -1.24
CA ALA A 59 14.02 5.02 -1.86
C ALA A 59 14.95 5.79 -0.90
N ALA A 60 16.17 6.08 -1.36
CA ALA A 60 16.97 7.20 -0.87
C ALA A 60 17.31 8.15 -2.03
N ALA A 61 17.12 9.43 -1.76
CA ALA A 61 17.22 10.55 -2.69
C ALA A 61 18.61 10.73 -3.34
N GLY A 62 18.64 11.48 -4.44
CA GLY A 62 19.84 11.90 -5.16
C GLY A 62 20.82 12.78 -4.34
N PRO A 63 21.92 13.25 -4.96
CA PRO A 63 23.29 12.93 -4.57
C PRO A 63 24.03 14.08 -3.88
N PRO A 64 25.24 13.88 -3.29
CA PRO A 64 26.22 14.95 -3.19
C PRO A 64 27.15 14.95 -4.41
N GLY A 65 27.17 16.08 -5.12
CA GLY A 65 28.11 16.35 -6.20
C GLY A 65 29.54 16.52 -5.71
N ARG A 66 30.48 16.41 -6.65
CA ARG A 66 31.84 16.90 -6.50
C ARG A 66 32.30 17.55 -7.79
#